data_AF-A0AAD9PQ40-F1
#
_entry.id   AF-A0AAD9PQ40-F1
#
_cell.length_a   1.000
_cell.length_b   1.000
_cell.length_c   1.000
_cell.angle_alpha   90.00
_cell.angle_beta   90.00
_cell.angle_gamma   90.00
#
_symmetry.space_group_name_H-M   'P 1'
#
loop_
_entity.id
_entity.type
_entity.pdbx_description
1 polymer ?
#
loop_
_entity_poly.entity_id
_entity_poly.type
_entity_poly.pdbx_seq_one_letter_code
_entity_poly.pdbx_strand_id
1 'polypeptide(L)'
;MEGQINRIRSVMSEDCVVLLEELIQSNRDLAAENEKLRQEHEKTSKHQAEALNRIEQRLKEGKLQAFSADEQDPGQELEKQGTLPFPLLVERGTMGTRSVRKLYRVLIKREDFNGFELDENANSDNNRGIMDRVIEQVLHEYGGQERCPWSRAIMQAALQRYFLSCHETRRLKTSLKYEEHKKKSRKNGRQKEKLTRRTVALDMIQWQDANAKGRAAEVLLLDAMSSEESSYEDDGDGQPKVVGYKVKGLPWESRSLRKTKKNLDKAYQKSLTKRAKERTLPRTVSSDLSEQEPPHGLPDWAVENCN
;
A
#
# COMPACT_ATOMS: atom_id res chain seq x y z
N MET A 1 -33.74 -47.29 -40.91
CA MET A 1 -33.61 -46.38 -39.74
C MET A 1 -32.72 -46.96 -38.65
N GLU A 2 -32.87 -48.23 -38.25
CA GLU A 2 -32.07 -48.85 -37.17
C GLU A 2 -30.54 -48.84 -37.39
N GLY A 3 -30.06 -49.03 -38.62
CA GLY A 3 -28.62 -49.01 -38.93
C GLY A 3 -27.94 -47.64 -38.74
N GLN A 4 -28.67 -46.53 -38.94
CA GLN A 4 -28.14 -45.18 -38.68
C GLN A 4 -28.07 -44.88 -37.19
N ILE A 5 -29.07 -45.33 -36.41
CA ILE A 5 -29.12 -45.16 -34.95
C ILE A 5 -27.96 -45.92 -34.30
N ASN A 6 -27.69 -47.16 -34.73
CA ASN A 6 -26.58 -47.95 -34.20
C ASN A 6 -25.21 -47.36 -34.53
N ARG A 7 -25.04 -46.75 -35.73
CA ARG A 7 -23.80 -46.07 -36.10
C ARG A 7 -23.57 -44.80 -35.26
N ILE A 8 -24.60 -43.98 -35.07
CA ILE A 8 -24.51 -42.78 -34.21
C ILE A 8 -24.20 -43.18 -32.76
N ARG A 9 -24.80 -44.26 -32.26
CA ARG A 9 -24.55 -44.79 -30.92
C ARG A 9 -23.12 -45.31 -30.74
N SER A 10 -22.53 -45.94 -31.77
CA SER A 10 -21.13 -46.37 -31.76
C SER A 10 -20.18 -45.18 -31.70
N VAL A 11 -20.38 -44.18 -32.57
CA VAL A 11 -19.52 -42.98 -32.62
C VAL A 11 -19.60 -42.19 -31.32
N MET A 12 -20.80 -41.98 -30.77
CA MET A 12 -20.94 -41.33 -29.45
C MET A 12 -20.30 -42.14 -28.33
N SER A 13 -20.31 -43.47 -28.40
CA SER A 13 -19.63 -44.33 -27.41
C SER A 13 -18.11 -44.22 -27.52
N GLU A 14 -17.56 -44.09 -28.73
CA GLU A 14 -16.13 -43.91 -28.98
C GLU A 14 -15.65 -42.53 -28.48
N ASP A 15 -16.40 -41.46 -28.78
CA ASP A 15 -16.11 -40.11 -28.30
C ASP A 15 -16.15 -40.00 -26.76
N CYS A 16 -17.10 -40.70 -26.12
CA CYS A 16 -17.16 -40.77 -24.65
C CYS A 16 -15.94 -41.48 -24.05
N VAL A 17 -15.38 -42.49 -24.72
CA VAL A 17 -14.19 -43.20 -24.26
C VAL A 17 -12.96 -42.30 -24.35
N VAL A 18 -12.79 -41.57 -25.46
CA VAL A 18 -11.68 -40.62 -25.65
C VAL A 18 -11.71 -39.52 -24.58
N LEU A 19 -12.88 -38.93 -24.30
CA LEU A 19 -13.01 -37.91 -23.25
C LEU A 19 -12.70 -38.46 -21.84
N LEU A 20 -13.05 -39.72 -21.56
CA LEU A 20 -12.70 -40.37 -20.29
C LEU A 20 -11.19 -40.60 -20.19
N GLU A 21 -10.52 -41.00 -21.27
CA GLU A 21 -9.06 -41.18 -21.29
C GLU A 21 -8.33 -39.84 -21.10
N GLU A 22 -8.77 -38.77 -21.75
CA GLU A 22 -8.24 -37.42 -21.56
C GLU A 22 -8.43 -36.92 -20.13
N LEU A 23 -9.60 -37.17 -19.52
CA LEU A 23 -9.90 -36.80 -18.14
C LEU A 23 -9.04 -37.60 -17.15
N ILE A 24 -8.80 -38.89 -17.41
CA ILE A 24 -7.90 -39.71 -16.59
C ILE A 24 -6.46 -39.20 -16.69
N GLN A 25 -6.00 -38.85 -17.90
CA GLN A 25 -4.66 -38.31 -18.09
C GLN A 25 -4.49 -36.96 -17.40
N SER A 26 -5.45 -36.04 -17.56
CA SER A 26 -5.45 -34.75 -16.88
C SER A 26 -5.43 -34.89 -15.35
N ASN A 27 -6.20 -35.84 -14.78
CA ASN A 27 -6.16 -36.10 -13.34
C ASN A 27 -4.80 -36.64 -12.86
N ARG A 28 -4.11 -37.45 -13.68
CA ARG A 28 -2.76 -37.93 -13.35
C ARG A 28 -1.75 -36.78 -13.35
N ASP A 29 -1.83 -35.89 -14.33
CA ASP A 29 -0.95 -34.74 -14.43
C ASP A 29 -1.17 -33.77 -13.25
N LEU A 30 -2.44 -33.52 -12.89
CA LEU A 30 -2.81 -32.73 -11.71
C LEU A 30 -2.32 -33.36 -10.40
N ALA A 31 -2.36 -34.68 -10.28
CA ALA A 31 -1.84 -35.37 -9.11
C ALA A 31 -0.31 -35.20 -8.99
N ALA A 32 0.42 -35.29 -10.11
CA ALA A 32 1.87 -35.07 -10.14
C ALA A 32 2.25 -33.61 -9.82
N GLU A 33 1.50 -32.64 -10.34
CA GLU A 33 1.71 -31.22 -10.03
C GLU A 33 1.45 -30.91 -8.55
N ASN A 34 0.37 -31.45 -7.98
CA ASN A 34 0.07 -31.29 -6.56
C ASN A 34 1.17 -31.87 -5.65
N GLU A 35 1.74 -33.02 -6.02
CA GLU A 35 2.86 -33.61 -5.28
C GLU A 35 4.10 -32.71 -5.34
N LYS A 36 4.41 -32.14 -6.51
CA LYS A 36 5.51 -31.19 -6.67
C LYS A 36 5.31 -29.92 -5.83
N LEU A 37 4.09 -29.37 -5.82
CA LEU A 37 3.74 -28.20 -5.01
C LEU A 37 3.87 -28.48 -3.51
N ARG A 38 3.49 -29.67 -3.06
CA ARG A 38 3.67 -30.08 -1.65
C ARG A 38 5.14 -30.15 -1.27
N GLN A 39 5.98 -30.72 -2.12
CA GLN A 39 7.42 -30.80 -1.88
C GLN A 39 8.08 -29.41 -1.86
N GLU A 40 7.66 -28.50 -2.73
CA GLU A 40 8.14 -27.11 -2.75
C GLU A 40 7.70 -26.34 -1.50
N HIS A 41 6.44 -26.49 -1.09
CA HIS A 41 5.92 -25.92 0.15
C HIS A 41 6.67 -26.44 1.39
N GLU A 42 6.98 -27.75 1.43
CA GLU A 42 7.75 -28.32 2.53
C GLU A 42 9.19 -27.79 2.56
N LYS A 43 9.84 -27.67 1.40
CA LYS A 43 11.20 -27.08 1.29
C LYS A 43 11.22 -25.62 1.74
N THR A 44 10.26 -24.82 1.30
CA THR A 44 10.16 -23.40 1.69
C THR A 44 9.85 -23.26 3.18
N SER A 45 8.96 -24.09 3.73
CA SER A 45 8.65 -24.12 5.15
C SER A 45 9.88 -24.49 6.00
N LYS A 46 10.65 -25.51 5.60
CA LYS A 46 11.93 -25.86 6.25
C LYS A 46 12.93 -24.70 6.22
N HIS A 47 13.11 -24.07 5.08
CA HIS A 47 14.01 -22.92 4.95
C HIS A 47 13.59 -21.74 5.84
N GLN A 48 12.28 -21.47 5.92
CA GLN A 48 11.74 -20.43 6.81
C GLN A 48 11.94 -20.78 8.29
N ALA A 49 11.75 -22.04 8.68
CA ALA A 49 12.01 -22.50 10.05
C ALA A 49 13.48 -22.35 10.43
N GLU A 50 14.40 -22.69 9.53
CA GLU A 50 15.84 -22.47 9.73
C GLU A 50 16.19 -20.98 9.87
N ALA A 51 15.58 -20.11 9.04
CA ALA A 51 15.80 -18.68 9.13
C ALA A 51 15.32 -18.11 10.48
N LEU A 52 14.16 -18.56 10.98
CA LEU A 52 13.65 -18.18 12.29
C LEU A 52 14.57 -18.66 13.43
N ASN A 53 15.06 -19.90 13.37
CA ASN A 53 16.02 -20.41 14.35
C ASN A 53 17.32 -19.59 14.37
N ARG A 54 17.82 -19.17 13.20
CA ARG A 54 19.00 -18.28 13.10
C ARG A 54 18.75 -16.89 13.68
N ILE A 55 17.52 -16.38 13.60
CA ILE A 55 17.13 -15.11 14.21
C ILE A 55 17.02 -15.27 15.73
N GLU A 56 16.40 -16.35 16.19
CA GLU A 56 16.27 -16.64 17.62
C GLU A 56 17.64 -16.83 18.29
N GLN A 57 18.56 -17.53 17.64
CA GLN A 57 19.93 -17.71 18.14
C GLN A 57 20.66 -16.37 18.25
N ARG A 58 20.56 -15.50 17.24
CA ARG A 58 21.14 -14.15 17.28
C ARG A 58 20.53 -13.27 18.37
N LEU A 59 19.24 -13.42 18.66
CA LEU A 59 18.58 -12.72 19.78
C LEU A 59 19.07 -13.23 21.14
N LYS A 60 19.33 -14.53 21.29
CA LYS A 60 19.91 -15.10 22.51
C LYS A 60 21.36 -14.66 22.71
N GLU A 61 22.16 -14.65 21.65
CA GLU A 61 23.56 -14.19 21.67
C GLU A 61 23.67 -12.68 21.92
N GLY A 62 22.80 -11.87 21.31
CA GLY A 62 22.73 -10.42 21.56
C GLY A 62 22.26 -10.06 22.98
N LYS A 63 21.47 -10.92 23.63
CA LYS A 63 21.11 -10.78 25.06
C LYS A 63 22.28 -11.10 26.01
N LEU A 64 23.20 -11.98 25.62
CA LEU A 64 24.38 -12.33 26.43
C LEU A 64 25.46 -11.22 26.40
N GLN A 65 25.53 -10.42 25.34
CA GLN A 65 26.46 -9.29 25.26
C GLN A 65 25.95 -8.01 25.96
N ALA A 66 24.65 -7.90 26.22
CA ALA A 66 24.05 -6.73 26.87
C ALA A 66 24.12 -6.74 28.41
N PHE A 67 24.63 -7.81 29.03
CA PHE A 67 24.68 -7.94 30.50
C PHE A 67 26.05 -7.60 31.11
N SER A 68 27.01 -7.12 30.32
CA SER A 68 28.39 -6.88 30.77
C SER A 68 28.98 -5.52 30.36
N ALA A 69 28.15 -4.52 30.07
CA ALA A 69 28.64 -3.14 29.88
C ALA A 69 27.72 -2.16 30.61
N ASP A 70 28.29 -1.58 31.65
CA ASP A 70 27.75 -0.55 32.54
C ASP A 70 27.33 0.73 31.80
N GLU A 71 26.48 1.48 32.50
CA GLU A 71 26.07 2.87 32.32
C GLU A 71 26.98 3.75 31.45
N GLN A 72 26.44 4.25 30.34
CA GLN A 72 26.63 5.62 29.87
C GLN A 72 25.66 5.96 28.74
N ASP A 73 24.85 7.00 28.94
CA ASP A 73 24.15 7.74 27.89
C ASP A 73 25.21 8.49 27.06
N PRO A 74 25.21 8.34 25.71
CA PRO A 74 24.72 9.46 24.90
C PRO A 74 24.01 9.04 23.59
N GLY A 75 22.94 9.78 23.26
CA GLY A 75 22.75 10.45 21.97
C GLY A 75 22.95 9.71 20.63
N GLN A 76 21.83 9.63 19.87
CA GLN A 76 21.72 9.62 18.39
C GLN A 76 22.35 8.44 17.61
N GLU A 77 21.50 7.51 17.16
CA GLU A 77 21.40 7.11 15.73
C GLU A 77 20.20 6.16 15.54
N LEU A 78 19.06 6.69 15.10
CA LEU A 78 17.97 5.85 14.57
C LEU A 78 18.23 5.62 13.09
N GLU A 79 19.04 4.61 12.83
CA GLU A 79 19.16 3.97 11.53
C GLU A 79 17.80 3.48 11.02
N LYS A 80 17.69 3.55 9.70
CA LYS A 80 16.53 3.25 8.87
C LYS A 80 16.10 1.79 9.08
N GLN A 81 15.10 1.55 9.92
CA GLN A 81 14.41 0.26 9.89
C GLN A 81 13.49 0.17 8.67
N GLY A 82 13.82 -0.83 7.85
CA GLY A 82 13.11 -1.21 6.64
C GLY A 82 11.62 -1.37 6.89
N THR A 83 10.86 -0.87 5.92
CA THR A 83 9.42 -1.09 5.80
C THR A 83 9.16 -2.59 5.70
N LEU A 84 8.66 -3.19 6.77
CA LEU A 84 8.07 -4.53 6.70
C LEU A 84 6.82 -4.47 5.79
N PRO A 85 6.68 -5.39 4.82
CA PRO A 85 5.47 -5.48 4.01
C PRO A 85 4.36 -6.10 4.88
N PHE A 86 3.48 -5.25 5.44
CA PHE A 86 2.28 -5.73 6.10
C PHE A 86 1.28 -6.26 5.04
N PRO A 87 0.57 -7.38 5.31
CA PRO A 87 -0.12 -8.13 4.27
C PRO A 87 -1.22 -7.32 3.58
N LEU A 88 -1.11 -7.30 2.26
CA LEU A 88 -2.15 -6.89 1.32
C LEU A 88 -3.33 -7.86 1.42
N LEU A 89 -4.27 -7.57 2.32
CA LEU A 89 -5.65 -8.01 2.19
C LEU A 89 -6.56 -6.92 2.78
N VAL A 90 -6.50 -5.75 2.13
CA VAL A 90 -7.25 -4.54 2.51
C VAL A 90 -8.38 -4.32 1.51
N GLU A 91 -9.23 -5.33 1.33
CA GLU A 91 -10.53 -5.17 0.67
C GLU A 91 -11.60 -5.68 1.63
N ARG A 92 -11.88 -4.87 2.67
CA ARG A 92 -13.05 -4.83 3.60
C ARG A 92 -12.74 -4.22 4.97
N GLY A 93 -11.46 -3.96 5.30
CA GLY A 93 -11.00 -3.56 6.65
C GLY A 93 -10.79 -2.07 6.98
N THR A 94 -11.12 -1.12 6.09
CA THR A 94 -10.80 0.32 6.31
C THR A 94 -11.95 1.18 6.85
N MET A 95 -13.17 0.65 6.94
CA MET A 95 -14.32 1.40 7.46
C MET A 95 -14.34 1.44 8.99
N GLY A 96 -13.99 0.34 9.67
CA GLY A 96 -13.94 0.29 11.13
C GLY A 96 -12.98 1.33 11.72
N THR A 97 -11.81 1.52 11.12
CA THR A 97 -10.82 2.53 11.54
C THR A 97 -11.33 3.97 11.42
N ARG A 98 -12.13 4.27 10.38
CA ARG A 98 -12.75 5.59 10.21
C ARG A 98 -13.85 5.82 11.24
N SER A 99 -14.69 4.81 11.48
CA SER A 99 -15.78 4.88 12.46
C SER A 99 -15.26 5.08 13.88
N VAL A 100 -14.32 4.26 14.35
CA VAL A 100 -13.75 4.41 15.70
C VAL A 100 -13.03 5.74 15.88
N ARG A 101 -12.30 6.20 14.86
CA ARG A 101 -11.62 7.51 14.89
C ARG A 101 -12.60 8.67 14.91
N LYS A 102 -13.69 8.58 14.14
CA LYS A 102 -14.75 9.59 14.13
C LYS A 102 -15.37 9.68 15.52
N LEU A 103 -15.71 8.56 16.13
CA LEU A 103 -16.32 8.53 17.46
C LEU A 103 -15.37 9.02 18.55
N TYR A 104 -14.11 8.58 18.53
CA TYR A 104 -13.10 9.16 19.42
C TYR A 104 -13.04 10.69 19.32
N ARG A 105 -13.08 11.25 18.09
CA ARG A 105 -13.05 12.71 17.87
C ARG A 105 -14.34 13.43 18.29
N VAL A 106 -15.45 12.71 18.42
CA VAL A 106 -16.68 13.26 18.99
C VAL A 106 -16.58 13.23 20.52
N LEU A 107 -16.11 12.11 21.08
CA LEU A 107 -15.94 11.93 22.52
C LEU A 107 -14.93 12.94 23.10
N ILE A 108 -13.80 13.18 22.43
CA ILE A 108 -12.79 14.17 22.87
C ILE A 108 -13.30 15.61 22.97
N LYS A 109 -14.46 15.91 22.40
CA LYS A 109 -15.10 17.23 22.52
C LYS A 109 -16.03 17.33 23.73
N ARG A 110 -16.30 16.21 24.41
CA ARG A 110 -17.11 16.18 25.62
C ARG A 110 -16.19 16.44 26.82
N GLU A 111 -16.74 17.09 27.84
CA GLU A 111 -16.02 17.43 29.07
C GLU A 111 -15.66 16.20 29.91
N ASP A 112 -16.36 15.07 29.73
CA ASP A 112 -16.20 13.82 30.49
C ASP A 112 -15.22 12.81 29.86
N PHE A 113 -14.47 13.23 28.84
CA PHE A 113 -13.58 12.36 28.08
C PHE A 113 -12.24 13.04 27.76
N ASN A 114 -11.19 12.65 28.49
CA ASN A 114 -9.86 13.24 28.40
C ASN A 114 -9.04 12.73 27.20
N GLY A 115 -9.48 11.66 26.54
CA GLY A 115 -8.74 11.03 25.44
C GLY A 115 -7.50 10.27 25.90
N PHE A 116 -6.69 9.87 24.94
CA PHE A 116 -5.47 9.08 25.17
C PHE A 116 -4.42 9.82 25.99
N GLU A 117 -3.85 9.10 26.95
CA GLU A 117 -2.67 9.52 27.69
C GLU A 117 -1.44 9.23 26.84
N LEU A 118 -0.99 10.25 26.09
CA LEU A 118 0.07 10.12 25.10
C LEU A 118 1.49 10.08 25.71
N ASP A 119 1.63 10.17 27.03
CA ASP A 119 2.90 9.96 27.74
C ASP A 119 3.06 8.49 28.18
N GLU A 120 2.01 7.68 28.06
CA GLU A 120 2.01 6.25 28.36
C GLU A 120 2.10 5.40 27.09
N ASN A 121 2.18 4.07 27.26
CA ASN A 121 2.10 3.14 26.14
C ASN A 121 0.64 2.85 25.74
N ALA A 122 0.43 2.38 24.51
CA ALA A 122 -0.91 2.08 23.96
C ALA A 122 -1.68 1.01 24.75
N ASN A 123 -0.97 0.17 25.52
CA ASN A 123 -1.50 -0.95 26.28
C ASN A 123 -1.56 -0.65 27.79
N SER A 124 -1.37 0.61 28.20
CA SER A 124 -1.55 1.00 29.60
C SER A 124 -3.01 0.84 30.01
N ASP A 125 -3.27 0.66 31.30
CA ASP A 125 -4.64 0.45 31.78
C ASP A 125 -5.54 1.65 31.48
N ASN A 126 -4.99 2.87 31.56
CA ASN A 126 -5.66 4.10 31.16
C ASN A 126 -6.06 4.06 29.69
N ASN A 127 -5.10 3.83 28.79
CA ASN A 127 -5.36 3.80 27.35
C ASN A 127 -6.28 2.64 26.94
N ARG A 128 -6.18 1.47 27.59
CA ARG A 128 -7.12 0.36 27.39
C ARG A 128 -8.54 0.76 27.77
N GLY A 129 -8.74 1.37 28.94
CA GLY A 129 -10.05 1.86 29.37
C GLY A 129 -10.64 2.91 28.42
N ILE A 130 -9.81 3.82 27.90
CA ILE A 130 -10.23 4.81 26.90
C ILE A 130 -10.66 4.12 25.59
N MET A 131 -9.90 3.13 25.11
CA MET A 131 -10.27 2.37 23.92
C MET A 131 -11.58 1.62 24.12
N ASP A 132 -11.77 1.00 25.28
CA ASP A 132 -12.98 0.25 25.62
C ASP A 132 -14.21 1.16 25.64
N ARG A 133 -14.13 2.35 26.26
CA ARG A 133 -15.22 3.35 26.22
C ARG A 133 -15.59 3.76 24.79
N VAL A 134 -14.60 3.94 23.91
CA VAL A 134 -14.85 4.28 22.50
C VAL A 134 -15.53 3.12 21.78
N ILE A 135 -15.07 1.89 22.02
CA ILE A 135 -15.66 0.67 21.44
C ILE A 135 -17.10 0.50 21.89
N GLU A 136 -17.39 0.67 23.18
CA GLU A 136 -18.74 0.59 23.73
C GLU A 136 -19.68 1.59 23.07
N GLN A 137 -19.22 2.82 22.86
CA GLN A 137 -20.01 3.83 22.15
C GLN A 137 -20.27 3.43 20.69
N VAL A 138 -19.27 2.86 20.00
CA VAL A 138 -19.46 2.33 18.64
C VAL A 138 -20.51 1.22 18.66
N LEU A 139 -20.39 0.26 19.56
CA LEU A 139 -21.34 -0.85 19.67
C LEU A 139 -22.74 -0.35 19.98
N HIS A 140 -22.89 0.64 20.86
CA HIS A 140 -24.18 1.26 21.16
C HIS A 140 -24.82 1.89 19.91
N GLU A 141 -24.08 2.64 19.09
CA GLU A 141 -24.60 3.23 17.84
C GLU A 141 -25.08 2.20 16.83
N TYR A 142 -24.47 1.01 16.81
CA TYR A 142 -24.86 -0.09 15.93
C TYR A 142 -25.93 -1.00 16.55
N GLY A 143 -26.34 -0.77 17.81
CA GLY A 143 -27.32 -1.60 18.50
C GLY A 143 -26.77 -2.92 19.05
N GLY A 144 -25.49 -2.95 19.41
CA GLY A 144 -24.79 -4.08 20.03
C GLY A 144 -23.79 -4.78 19.11
N GLN A 145 -23.03 -5.72 19.67
CA GLN A 145 -22.00 -6.47 18.95
C GLN A 145 -22.55 -7.31 17.79
N GLU A 146 -23.76 -7.87 17.94
CA GLU A 146 -24.44 -8.67 16.92
C GLU A 146 -24.75 -7.90 15.63
N ARG A 147 -24.94 -6.58 15.75
CA ARG A 147 -25.27 -5.69 14.63
C ARG A 147 -24.07 -4.88 14.14
N CYS A 148 -22.97 -4.91 14.89
CA CYS A 148 -21.74 -4.23 14.51
C CYS A 148 -20.97 -5.07 13.48
N PRO A 149 -20.63 -4.53 12.30
CA PRO A 149 -19.87 -5.26 11.29
C PRO A 149 -18.40 -5.49 11.68
N TRP A 150 -17.94 -4.96 12.81
CA TRP A 150 -16.56 -5.10 13.29
C TRP A 150 -16.52 -5.78 14.64
N SER A 151 -15.62 -6.75 14.78
CA SER A 151 -15.33 -7.36 16.07
C SER A 151 -14.62 -6.37 16.99
N ARG A 152 -14.74 -6.59 18.31
CA ARG A 152 -14.01 -5.84 19.33
C ARG A 152 -12.50 -5.77 19.04
N ALA A 153 -11.89 -6.90 18.67
CA ALA A 153 -10.47 -6.97 18.35
C ALA A 153 -10.06 -6.07 17.16
N ILE A 154 -10.89 -6.02 16.10
CA ILE A 154 -10.64 -5.15 14.95
C ILE A 154 -10.69 -3.67 15.37
N MET A 155 -11.68 -3.30 16.19
CA MET A 155 -11.82 -1.93 16.69
C MET A 155 -10.68 -1.54 17.64
N GLN A 156 -10.25 -2.46 18.51
CA GLN A 156 -9.12 -2.25 19.41
C GLN A 156 -7.82 -2.06 18.62
N ALA A 157 -7.53 -2.92 17.64
CA ALA A 157 -6.37 -2.77 16.76
C ALA A 157 -6.43 -1.48 15.93
N ALA A 158 -7.62 -1.00 15.57
CA ALA A 158 -7.81 0.28 14.92
C ALA A 158 -7.50 1.47 15.85
N LEU A 159 -7.93 1.40 17.12
CA LEU A 159 -7.66 2.42 18.12
C LEU A 159 -6.20 2.44 18.57
N GLN A 160 -5.54 1.29 18.71
CA GLN A 160 -4.09 1.22 18.95
C GLN A 160 -3.29 1.89 17.83
N ARG A 161 -3.64 1.62 16.56
CA ARG A 161 -3.04 2.32 15.42
C ARG A 161 -3.29 3.82 15.46
N TYR A 162 -4.49 4.23 15.89
CA TYR A 162 -4.81 5.64 16.02
C TYR A 162 -4.06 6.32 17.16
N PHE A 163 -3.91 5.65 18.31
CA PHE A 163 -3.05 6.08 19.41
C PHE A 163 -1.63 6.35 18.94
N LEU A 164 -1.00 5.38 18.25
CA LEU A 164 0.37 5.55 17.73
C LEU A 164 0.47 6.75 16.78
N SER A 165 -0.55 6.98 15.95
CA SER A 165 -0.60 8.17 15.09
C SER A 165 -0.71 9.48 15.89
N CYS A 166 -1.46 9.51 16.99
CA CYS A 166 -1.57 10.68 17.87
C CYS A 166 -0.26 10.94 18.62
N HIS A 167 0.34 9.88 19.18
CA HIS A 167 1.63 9.91 19.87
C HIS A 167 2.72 10.48 18.95
N GLU A 168 2.85 9.93 17.74
CA GLU A 168 3.84 10.41 16.76
C GLU A 168 3.58 11.87 16.34
N THR A 169 2.31 12.27 16.23
CA THR A 169 1.96 13.66 15.94
C THR A 169 2.37 14.59 17.08
N ARG A 170 2.16 14.21 18.35
CA ARG A 170 2.62 14.97 19.52
C ARG A 170 4.14 15.08 19.51
N ARG A 171 4.85 13.97 19.33
CA ARG A 171 6.32 13.92 19.24
C ARG A 171 6.87 14.89 18.18
N LEU A 172 6.30 14.87 16.97
CA LEU A 172 6.72 15.76 15.87
C LEU A 172 6.42 17.23 16.14
N LYS A 173 5.33 17.54 16.84
CA LYS A 173 4.99 18.91 17.24
C LYS A 173 5.97 19.41 18.30
N THR A 174 6.23 18.60 19.32
CA THR A 174 7.21 18.89 20.37
C THR A 174 8.61 19.10 19.78
N SER A 175 8.99 18.31 18.77
CA SER A 175 10.28 18.45 18.10
C SER A 175 10.32 19.51 16.99
N LEU A 176 9.26 20.32 16.81
CA LEU A 176 9.11 21.33 15.74
C LEU A 176 9.28 20.81 14.29
N LYS A 177 9.21 19.48 14.07
CA LYS A 177 9.37 18.83 12.75
C LYS A 177 8.05 18.56 12.04
N TYR A 178 6.92 18.93 12.66
CA TYR A 178 5.58 18.57 12.18
C TYR A 178 5.27 19.13 10.78
N GLU A 179 5.58 20.40 10.50
CA GLU A 179 5.28 21.00 9.20
C GLU A 179 6.15 20.42 8.07
N GLU A 180 7.42 20.12 8.33
CA GLU A 180 8.30 19.41 7.39
C GLU A 180 7.78 18.00 7.09
N HIS A 181 7.44 17.25 8.14
CA HIS A 181 6.85 15.91 8.01
C HIS A 181 5.55 15.96 7.18
N LYS A 182 4.68 16.93 7.46
CA LYS A 182 3.42 17.15 6.72
C LYS A 182 3.68 17.49 5.25
N LYS A 183 4.67 18.34 4.95
CA LYS A 183 5.09 18.65 3.58
C LYS A 183 5.60 17.39 2.86
N LYS A 184 6.47 16.60 3.50
CA LYS A 184 6.99 15.33 2.97
C LYS A 184 5.90 14.29 2.75
N SER A 185 5.01 14.11 3.72
CA SER A 185 3.88 13.17 3.64
C SER A 185 2.94 13.51 2.47
N ARG A 186 2.59 14.79 2.31
CA ARG A 186 1.78 15.26 1.17
C ARG A 186 2.49 15.03 -0.17
N LYS A 187 3.79 15.33 -0.27
CA LYS A 187 4.61 15.08 -1.46
C LYS A 187 4.61 13.59 -1.83
N ASN A 188 4.87 12.71 -0.87
CA ASN A 188 4.87 11.26 -1.07
C ASN A 188 3.48 10.76 -1.47
N GLY A 189 2.42 11.28 -0.85
CA GLY A 189 1.04 10.96 -1.20
C GLY A 189 0.72 11.26 -2.66
N ARG A 190 1.13 12.44 -3.16
CA ARG A 190 0.95 12.83 -4.58
C ARG A 190 1.74 11.93 -5.53
N GLN A 191 2.98 11.56 -5.18
CA GLN A 191 3.77 10.63 -5.99
C GLN A 191 3.12 9.25 -6.08
N LYS A 192 2.63 8.72 -4.96
CA LYS A 192 1.87 7.46 -4.93
C LYS A 192 0.59 7.56 -5.77
N GLU A 193 -0.18 8.64 -5.62
CA GLU A 193 -1.38 8.87 -6.43
C GLU A 193 -1.05 8.95 -7.93
N LYS A 194 0.04 9.62 -8.31
CA LYS A 194 0.52 9.67 -9.70
C LYS A 194 0.85 8.26 -10.22
N LEU A 195 1.58 7.47 -9.44
CA LEU A 195 1.88 6.08 -9.78
C LEU A 195 0.61 5.24 -9.95
N THR A 196 -0.33 5.32 -9.01
CA THR A 196 -1.61 4.60 -9.08
C THR A 196 -2.39 4.98 -10.34
N ARG A 197 -2.51 6.28 -10.65
CA ARG A 197 -3.22 6.75 -11.86
C ARG A 197 -2.58 6.20 -13.14
N ARG A 198 -1.26 6.20 -13.22
CA ARG A 198 -0.52 5.66 -14.36
C ARG A 198 -0.62 4.14 -14.48
N THR A 199 -0.64 3.44 -13.35
CA THR A 199 -0.86 1.98 -13.29
C THR A 199 -2.26 1.64 -13.79
N VAL A 200 -3.29 2.36 -13.33
CA VAL A 200 -4.66 2.20 -13.84
C VAL A 200 -4.74 2.51 -15.34
N ALA A 201 -4.06 3.57 -15.80
CA ALA A 201 -4.03 3.93 -17.22
C ALA A 201 -3.32 2.89 -18.10
N LEU A 202 -2.33 2.18 -17.55
CA LEU A 202 -1.61 1.11 -18.23
C LEU A 202 -2.58 0.04 -18.74
N ASP A 203 -3.62 -0.26 -17.96
CA ASP A 203 -4.65 -1.25 -18.33
C ASP A 203 -5.75 -0.68 -19.23
N MET A 204 -5.92 0.64 -19.27
CA MET A 204 -6.92 1.30 -20.11
C MET A 204 -6.47 1.48 -21.56
N ILE A 205 -5.16 1.52 -21.81
CA ILE A 205 -4.62 1.75 -23.15
C ILE A 205 -4.66 0.46 -23.96
N GLN A 206 -5.11 0.59 -25.21
CA GLN A 206 -4.90 -0.45 -26.23
C GLN A 206 -3.46 -0.35 -26.72
N TRP A 207 -2.62 -1.28 -26.28
CA TRP A 207 -1.21 -1.35 -26.67
C TRP A 207 -1.07 -2.05 -28.01
N GLN A 208 0.00 -1.73 -28.74
CA GLN A 208 0.31 -2.39 -30.02
C GLN A 208 0.63 -3.87 -29.83
N ASP A 209 1.38 -4.19 -28.76
CA ASP A 209 1.74 -5.54 -28.37
C ASP A 209 2.05 -5.60 -26.85
N ALA A 210 2.28 -6.82 -26.36
CA ALA A 210 2.62 -7.06 -24.95
C ALA A 210 3.96 -6.43 -24.54
N ASN A 211 4.92 -6.30 -25.47
CA ASN A 211 6.23 -5.71 -25.18
C ASN A 211 6.12 -4.21 -24.92
N ALA A 212 5.27 -3.50 -25.67
CA ALA A 212 5.00 -2.08 -25.48
C ALA A 212 4.35 -1.82 -24.11
N LYS A 213 3.41 -2.69 -23.70
CA LYS A 213 2.82 -2.65 -22.35
C LYS A 213 3.87 -2.95 -21.27
N GLY A 214 4.67 -4.00 -21.47
CA GLY A 214 5.74 -4.42 -20.55
C GLY A 214 6.76 -3.31 -20.30
N ARG A 215 7.28 -2.70 -21.36
CA ARG A 215 8.20 -1.54 -21.26
C ARG A 215 7.60 -0.39 -20.47
N ALA A 216 6.32 -0.09 -20.68
CA ALA A 216 5.66 0.97 -19.92
C ALA A 216 5.48 0.59 -18.43
N ALA A 217 5.25 -0.68 -18.13
CA ALA A 217 5.12 -1.20 -16.77
C ALA A 217 6.44 -1.15 -16.00
N GLU A 218 7.57 -1.50 -16.63
CA GLU A 218 8.90 -1.53 -16.01
C GLU A 218 9.31 -0.19 -15.37
N VAL A 219 8.82 0.93 -15.91
CA VAL A 219 9.16 2.28 -15.45
C VAL A 219 8.13 2.88 -14.47
N LEU A 220 7.11 2.10 -14.08
CA LEU A 220 6.12 2.49 -13.06
C LEU A 220 6.67 2.21 -11.65
N LEU A 221 7.74 2.91 -11.32
CA LEU A 221 8.38 2.88 -10.01
C LEU A 221 8.08 4.18 -9.27
N LEU A 222 7.90 4.12 -7.95
CA LEU A 222 7.66 5.30 -7.13
C LEU A 222 8.83 6.29 -7.25
N ASP A 223 10.05 5.78 -7.24
CA ASP A 223 11.29 6.56 -7.35
C ASP A 223 11.56 7.04 -8.78
N ALA A 224 10.75 6.65 -9.76
CA ALA A 224 10.77 7.25 -11.10
C ALA A 224 9.67 8.32 -11.27
N MET A 225 8.84 8.58 -10.26
CA MET A 225 7.77 9.57 -10.34
C MET A 225 8.27 10.97 -9.96
N SER A 226 8.12 11.92 -10.87
CA SER A 226 8.47 13.32 -10.60
C SER A 226 7.74 13.86 -9.37
N SER A 227 8.47 14.62 -8.56
CA SER A 227 7.90 15.29 -7.40
C SER A 227 7.03 16.48 -7.78
N GLU A 228 6.03 16.75 -6.93
CA GLU A 228 5.11 17.89 -7.07
C GLU A 228 5.17 18.77 -5.82
N GLU A 229 5.35 20.07 -6.02
CA GLU A 229 5.26 21.09 -4.98
C GLU A 229 3.91 21.82 -5.06
N SER A 230 3.31 22.08 -3.90
CA SER A 230 2.06 22.82 -3.83
C SER A 230 2.30 24.29 -4.19
N SER A 231 1.49 24.82 -5.11
CA SER A 231 1.38 26.25 -5.37
C SER A 231 0.25 26.81 -4.52
N TYR A 232 0.54 27.88 -3.79
CA TYR A 232 -0.42 28.55 -2.91
C TYR A 232 -0.75 29.93 -3.46
N GLU A 233 -2.01 30.31 -3.38
CA GLU A 233 -2.43 31.71 -3.46
C GLU A 233 -2.87 32.16 -2.07
N ASP A 234 -2.61 33.44 -1.78
CA ASP A 234 -3.07 34.08 -0.57
C ASP A 234 -4.43 34.71 -0.88
N ASP A 235 -5.48 34.11 -0.33
CA ASP A 235 -6.87 34.54 -0.55
C ASP A 235 -7.24 35.74 0.37
N GLY A 236 -6.27 36.36 1.06
CA GLY A 236 -6.50 37.49 1.97
C GLY A 236 -7.09 37.11 3.34
N ASP A 237 -7.64 35.90 3.48
CA ASP A 237 -8.19 35.33 4.71
C ASP A 237 -7.14 34.66 5.62
N GLY A 238 -5.84 34.80 5.31
CA GLY A 238 -4.74 34.29 6.13
C GLY A 238 -4.55 32.77 6.14
N GLN A 239 -5.30 32.01 5.31
CA GLN A 239 -5.08 30.58 5.09
C GLN A 239 -4.69 30.33 3.64
N PRO A 240 -3.44 29.93 3.35
CA PRO A 240 -2.97 29.74 1.99
C PRO A 240 -3.70 28.56 1.33
N LYS A 241 -4.40 28.82 0.23
CA LYS A 241 -5.17 27.82 -0.52
C LYS A 241 -4.31 27.21 -1.61
N VAL A 242 -4.37 25.88 -1.74
CA VAL A 242 -3.66 25.19 -2.83
C VAL A 242 -4.44 25.38 -4.13
N VAL A 243 -3.86 26.12 -5.07
CA VAL A 243 -4.47 26.42 -6.37
C VAL A 243 -3.95 25.53 -7.50
N GLY A 244 -2.81 24.89 -7.29
CA GLY A 244 -2.18 24.03 -8.29
C GLY A 244 -0.92 23.35 -7.78
N TYR A 245 -0.27 22.62 -8.67
CA TYR A 245 0.99 21.95 -8.38
C TYR A 245 2.05 22.30 -9.42
N LYS A 246 3.26 22.59 -8.94
CA LYS A 246 4.46 22.73 -9.78
C LYS A 246 5.17 21.38 -9.85
N VAL A 247 5.40 20.89 -11.06
CA VAL A 247 6.05 19.61 -11.33
C VAL A 247 7.50 19.88 -11.70
N LYS A 248 8.44 19.42 -10.87
CA LYS A 248 9.87 19.49 -11.18
C LYS A 248 10.24 18.39 -12.18
N GLY A 249 10.88 18.76 -13.28
CA GLY A 249 11.36 17.81 -14.29
C GLY A 249 12.47 16.93 -13.73
N LEU A 250 12.54 15.67 -14.16
CA LEU A 250 13.66 14.79 -13.83
C LEU A 250 14.73 14.97 -14.92
N PRO A 251 15.94 15.45 -14.61
CA PRO A 251 16.96 15.77 -15.62
C PRO A 251 17.44 14.54 -16.37
N TRP A 252 17.50 13.39 -15.70
CA TRP A 252 17.90 12.11 -16.29
C TRP A 252 16.77 11.41 -17.07
N GLU A 253 15.54 11.95 -17.11
CA GLU A 253 14.42 11.29 -17.76
C GLU A 253 14.47 11.45 -19.27
N SER A 254 14.67 10.32 -19.98
CA SER A 254 14.73 10.30 -21.44
C SER A 254 13.43 10.83 -22.08
N ARG A 255 13.57 11.36 -23.30
CA ARG A 255 12.42 11.80 -24.11
C ARG A 255 11.39 10.69 -24.32
N SER A 256 11.84 9.44 -24.43
CA SER A 256 10.98 8.26 -24.60
C SER A 256 10.15 8.01 -23.34
N LEU A 257 10.79 8.01 -22.15
CA LEU A 257 10.09 7.83 -20.88
C LEU A 257 9.07 8.94 -20.62
N ARG A 258 9.45 10.20 -20.90
CA ARG A 258 8.56 11.35 -20.79
C ARG A 258 7.33 11.22 -21.67
N LYS A 259 7.50 10.72 -22.90
CA LYS A 259 6.40 10.46 -23.84
C LYS A 259 5.47 9.35 -23.32
N THR A 260 6.02 8.25 -22.82
CA THR A 260 5.25 7.15 -22.22
C THR A 260 4.42 7.64 -21.05
N LYS A 261 5.03 8.33 -20.07
CA LYS A 261 4.34 8.91 -18.92
C LYS A 261 3.23 9.89 -19.33
N LYS A 262 3.50 10.77 -20.30
CA LYS A 262 2.51 11.71 -20.84
C LYS A 262 1.32 10.99 -21.50
N ASN A 263 1.56 9.86 -22.17
CA ASN A 263 0.49 9.06 -22.76
C ASN A 263 -0.39 8.41 -21.69
N LEU A 264 0.21 7.85 -20.63
CA LEU A 264 -0.52 7.31 -19.47
C LEU A 264 -1.37 8.39 -18.80
N ASP A 265 -0.79 9.57 -18.54
CA ASP A 265 -1.49 10.68 -17.91
C ASP A 265 -2.68 11.15 -18.77
N LYS A 266 -2.51 11.20 -20.11
CA LYS A 266 -3.59 11.53 -21.05
C LYS A 266 -4.70 10.47 -21.06
N ALA A 267 -4.35 9.18 -21.04
CA ALA A 267 -5.33 8.10 -21.04
C ALA A 267 -6.17 8.13 -19.75
N TYR A 268 -5.53 8.30 -18.60
CA TYR A 268 -6.22 8.51 -17.32
C TYR A 268 -7.13 9.74 -17.36
N GLN A 269 -6.61 10.88 -17.82
CA GLN A 269 -7.39 12.11 -17.88
C GLN A 269 -8.62 11.95 -18.77
N LYS A 270 -8.52 11.20 -19.88
CA LYS A 270 -9.66 10.94 -20.77
C LYS A 270 -10.76 10.12 -20.09
N SER A 271 -10.39 9.12 -19.29
CA SER A 271 -11.35 8.24 -18.59
C SER A 271 -12.09 8.92 -17.43
N LEU A 272 -11.58 10.06 -16.93
CA LEU A 272 -12.26 10.82 -15.88
C LEU A 272 -13.60 11.42 -16.35
N THR A 273 -14.59 11.37 -15.45
CA THR A 273 -15.87 12.08 -15.62
C THR A 273 -15.66 13.60 -15.61
N LYS A 274 -16.59 14.37 -16.19
CA LYS A 274 -16.53 15.85 -16.22
C LYS A 274 -16.32 16.44 -14.82
N ARG A 275 -17.11 15.97 -13.84
CA ARG A 275 -17.01 16.38 -12.44
C ARG A 275 -15.65 16.06 -11.81
N ALA A 276 -15.04 14.92 -12.15
CA ALA A 276 -13.72 14.56 -11.66
C ALA A 276 -12.61 15.43 -12.30
N LYS A 277 -12.74 15.76 -13.59
CA LYS A 277 -11.84 16.68 -14.30
C LYS A 277 -11.85 18.07 -13.66
N GLU A 278 -13.03 18.62 -13.38
CA GLU A 278 -13.20 19.93 -12.73
C GLU A 278 -12.59 20.00 -11.32
N ARG A 279 -12.52 18.87 -10.61
CA ARG A 279 -11.89 18.76 -9.28
C ARG A 279 -10.39 18.56 -9.32
N THR A 280 -9.81 18.33 -10.50
CA THR A 280 -8.39 18.09 -10.67
C THR A 280 -7.66 19.43 -10.68
N LEU A 281 -6.81 19.67 -9.68
CA LEU A 281 -5.98 20.87 -9.65
C LEU A 281 -4.98 20.90 -10.82
N PRO A 282 -4.75 22.08 -11.42
CA PRO A 282 -3.82 22.23 -12.53
C PRO A 282 -2.39 21.89 -12.11
N ARG A 283 -1.63 21.35 -13.07
CA ARG A 283 -0.22 21.01 -12.93
C ARG A 283 0.59 21.79 -13.96
N THR A 284 1.50 22.62 -13.48
CA THR A 284 2.41 23.41 -14.32
C THR A 284 3.83 22.87 -14.19
N VAL A 285 4.61 22.97 -15.27
CA VAL A 285 6.03 22.58 -15.24
C VAL A 285 6.80 23.67 -14.47
N SER A 286 7.59 23.27 -13.48
CA SER A 286 8.49 24.19 -12.78
C SER A 286 9.68 24.54 -13.65
N SER A 287 10.21 25.75 -13.50
CA SER A 287 11.53 26.14 -14.01
C SER A 287 12.61 25.22 -13.45
N ASP A 288 12.51 24.92 -12.15
CA ASP A 288 13.51 24.17 -11.42
C ASP A 288 13.43 22.67 -11.71
N LEU A 289 14.59 22.05 -11.92
CA LEU A 289 14.73 20.62 -12.09
C LEU A 289 14.77 19.92 -10.71
N SER A 290 14.43 18.64 -10.72
CA SER A 290 14.49 17.77 -9.55
C SER A 290 15.91 17.28 -9.34
N GLU A 291 16.41 17.34 -8.11
CA GLU A 291 17.71 16.78 -7.69
C GLU A 291 17.68 15.25 -7.53
N GLN A 292 16.54 14.63 -7.78
CA GLN A 292 16.35 13.19 -7.66
C GLN A 292 17.17 12.46 -8.71
N GLU A 293 17.96 11.48 -8.27
CA GLU A 293 18.77 10.59 -9.11
C GLU A 293 17.91 9.49 -9.79
N PRO A 294 18.40 8.88 -10.88
CA PRO A 294 17.73 7.74 -11.49
C PRO A 294 17.71 6.53 -10.54
N PRO A 295 16.56 5.87 -10.34
CA PRO A 295 16.49 4.62 -9.60
C PRO A 295 17.42 3.54 -10.16
N HIS A 296 17.98 2.72 -9.26
CA HIS A 296 18.80 1.59 -9.65
C HIS A 296 18.00 0.59 -10.49
N GLY A 297 18.61 0.09 -11.57
CA GLY A 297 18.00 -0.93 -12.44
C GLY A 297 16.94 -0.39 -13.41
N LEU A 298 16.91 0.93 -13.66
CA LEU A 298 16.12 1.46 -14.76
C LEU A 298 16.64 0.95 -16.11
N PRO A 299 15.75 0.64 -17.07
CA PRO A 299 16.17 0.31 -18.43
C PRO A 299 16.91 1.47 -19.10
N ASP A 300 17.94 1.18 -19.91
CA ASP A 300 18.77 2.19 -20.58
C ASP A 300 17.95 3.20 -21.40
N TRP A 301 16.87 2.75 -22.04
CA TRP A 301 16.01 3.63 -22.85
C TRP A 301 15.29 4.69 -22.00
N ALA A 302 15.17 4.49 -20.70
CA ALA A 302 14.44 5.35 -19.77
C ALA A 302 15.30 6.50 -19.24
N VAL A 303 16.63 6.35 -19.29
CA VAL A 303 17.59 7.33 -18.82
C VAL A 303 18.16 8.11 -20.01
N GLU A 304 18.27 9.43 -19.86
CA GLU A 304 18.97 10.29 -20.80
C GLU A 304 20.46 10.15 -20.50
N ASN A 305 21.21 9.51 -21.40
CA ASN A 305 22.66 9.49 -21.32
C ASN A 305 23.13 10.94 -21.54
N CYS A 306 23.59 11.59 -20.47
CA CYS A 306 24.33 12.84 -20.58
C CYS A 306 25.65 12.51 -21.30
N ASN A 307 25.69 12.68 -22.62
CA ASN A 307 26.94 12.87 -23.36
C ASN A 307 27.33 14.33 -23.30
#